data_AF-A0A349KLF6-F1
#
_entry.id   AF-A0A349KLF6-F1
#
_cell.length_a   1.000
_cell.length_b   1.000
_cell.length_c   1.000
_cell.angle_alpha   90.00
_cell.angle_beta   90.00
_cell.angle_gamma   90.00
#
_symmetry.space_group_name_H-M   'P 1'
#
loop_
_entity.id
_entity.type
_entity.pdbx_description
1 polymer ?
#
loop_
_entity_poly.entity_id
_entity_poly.type
_entity_poly.pdbx_seq_one_letter_code
_entity_poly.pdbx_strand_id
1 'polypeptide(L)'
;MTKERILLLVLSVTYIVFLAWYDGWWMSPLTQSEVDAYLVNLREDSDFGEVEEQIHQLGITDDGAEMFMINLNIYKGEVGEDPAANEDYQAYGRGVLPLLFSRASHPIYSSQGIQTLVGNCNY
;
A
#
# COMPACT_ATOMS: atom_id res chain seq x y z
N MET A 1 -17.51 -29.76 24.98
CA MET A 1 -17.91 -28.98 23.79
C MET A 1 -17.81 -29.90 22.57
N THR A 2 -18.82 -29.96 21.69
CA THR A 2 -18.77 -30.86 20.51
C THR A 2 -17.79 -30.32 19.46
N LYS A 3 -17.23 -31.20 18.61
CA LYS A 3 -16.26 -30.82 17.56
C LYS A 3 -16.78 -29.70 16.64
N GLU A 4 -18.05 -29.76 16.30
CA GLU A 4 -18.75 -28.74 15.50
C GLU A 4 -18.76 -27.37 16.20
N ARG A 5 -19.06 -27.33 17.51
CA ARG A 5 -19.04 -26.08 18.27
C ARG A 5 -17.63 -25.49 18.34
N ILE A 6 -16.61 -26.34 18.48
CA ILE A 6 -15.20 -25.89 18.50
C ILE A 6 -14.84 -25.29 17.14
N LEU A 7 -15.19 -25.95 16.03
CA LEU A 7 -14.96 -25.43 14.68
C LEU A 7 -15.65 -24.08 14.48
N LEU A 8 -16.93 -23.97 14.84
CA LEU A 8 -17.67 -22.71 14.73
C LEU A 8 -17.02 -21.61 15.56
N LEU A 9 -16.61 -21.91 16.79
CA LEU A 9 -15.93 -20.93 17.63
C LEU A 9 -14.62 -20.46 16.99
N VAL A 10 -13.80 -21.37 16.47
CA VAL A 10 -12.54 -21.02 15.79
C VAL A 10 -12.82 -20.15 14.58
N LEU A 11 -13.77 -20.51 13.73
CA LEU A 11 -14.12 -19.73 12.54
C LEU A 11 -14.65 -18.33 12.91
N SER A 12 -15.53 -18.24 13.90
CA SER A 12 -16.06 -16.95 14.36
C SER A 12 -14.96 -16.06 14.95
N VAL A 13 -14.08 -16.61 15.78
CA VAL A 13 -12.95 -15.85 16.35
C VAL A 13 -11.99 -15.39 15.25
N THR A 14 -11.60 -16.28 14.34
CA THR A 14 -10.72 -15.92 13.21
C THR A 14 -11.36 -14.83 12.34
N TYR A 15 -12.65 -14.93 12.06
CA TYR A 15 -13.35 -13.93 11.26
C TYR A 15 -13.44 -12.56 11.95
N ILE A 16 -13.70 -12.53 13.27
CA ILE A 16 -13.70 -11.28 14.04
C ILE A 16 -12.30 -10.66 14.07
N VAL A 17 -11.25 -11.46 14.26
CA VAL A 17 -9.86 -10.98 14.23
C VAL A 17 -9.53 -10.41 12.84
N PHE A 18 -9.96 -11.09 11.78
CA PHE A 18 -9.80 -10.61 10.41
C PHE A 18 -10.50 -9.27 10.19
N LEU A 19 -11.78 -9.14 10.57
CA LEU A 19 -12.52 -7.88 10.43
C LEU A 19 -11.88 -6.73 11.21
N ALA A 20 -11.47 -7.00 12.45
CA ALA A 20 -10.86 -5.97 13.28
C ALA A 20 -9.53 -5.46 12.69
N TRP A 21 -8.74 -6.35 12.10
CA TRP A 21 -7.50 -6.01 11.38
C TRP A 21 -7.78 -5.31 10.04
N TYR A 22 -8.74 -5.81 9.26
CA TYR A 22 -9.03 -5.35 7.90
C TYR A 22 -9.74 -4.00 7.88
N ASP A 23 -10.81 -3.85 8.66
CA ASP A 23 -11.56 -2.59 8.78
C ASP A 23 -10.86 -1.58 9.70
N GLY A 24 -9.73 -1.97 10.31
CA GLY A 24 -8.93 -1.11 11.18
C GLY A 24 -9.74 -0.53 12.33
N TRP A 25 -10.40 -1.36 13.15
CA TRP A 25 -11.29 -0.88 14.25
C TRP A 25 -10.61 0.04 15.27
N TRP A 26 -9.28 0.07 15.28
CA TRP A 26 -8.42 0.91 16.14
C TRP A 26 -7.62 1.95 15.36
N MET A 27 -7.78 2.03 14.04
CA MET A 27 -7.17 3.06 13.20
C MET A 27 -8.04 4.31 13.23
N SER A 28 -7.41 5.47 13.06
CA SER A 28 -8.10 6.73 12.86
C SER A 28 -7.37 7.51 11.77
N PRO A 29 -8.09 8.38 11.02
CA PRO A 29 -7.44 9.24 10.05
C PRO A 29 -6.35 10.08 10.72
N LEU A 30 -5.30 10.40 9.96
CA LEU A 30 -4.20 11.20 10.48
C LEU A 30 -4.69 12.58 10.90
N THR A 31 -4.27 13.01 12.08
CA THR A 31 -4.44 14.41 12.50
C THR A 31 -3.46 15.29 11.73
N GLN A 32 -3.81 16.56 11.54
CA GLN A 32 -2.91 17.54 10.92
C GLN A 32 -1.52 17.57 11.58
N SER A 33 -1.48 17.48 12.92
CA SER A 33 -0.21 17.43 13.66
C SER A 33 0.62 16.19 13.38
N GLU A 34 -0.01 15.04 13.11
CA GLU A 34 0.72 13.82 12.74
C GLU A 34 1.27 13.95 11.32
N VAL A 35 0.49 14.48 10.38
CA VAL A 35 0.93 14.75 9.00
C VAL A 35 2.14 15.69 9.01
N ASP A 36 2.06 16.81 9.73
CA ASP A 36 3.16 17.77 9.85
C ASP A 36 4.42 17.10 10.42
N ALA A 37 4.27 16.27 11.45
CA ALA A 37 5.38 15.54 12.05
C ALA A 37 6.02 14.53 11.08
N TYR A 38 5.22 13.87 10.23
CA TYR A 38 5.75 12.98 9.19
C TYR A 38 6.55 13.74 8.13
N LEU A 39 6.04 14.88 7.66
CA LEU A 39 6.69 15.68 6.62
C LEU A 39 8.03 16.25 7.07
N VAL A 40 8.18 16.62 8.34
CA VAL A 40 9.48 17.06 8.89
C VAL A 40 10.57 16.01 8.69
N ASN A 41 10.25 14.72 8.82
CA ASN A 41 11.22 13.64 8.63
C ASN A 41 11.54 13.35 7.15
N LEU A 42 10.74 13.88 6.22
CA LEU A 42 10.88 13.64 4.78
C LEU A 42 11.62 14.78 4.05
N ARG A 43 11.70 15.96 4.66
CA ARG A 43 12.37 17.16 4.12
C ARG A 43 13.89 17.04 3.99
N GLU A 44 14.50 15.99 4.52
CA GLU A 44 15.94 15.73 4.34
C GLU A 44 16.26 15.21 2.92
N ASP A 45 15.25 14.80 2.14
CA ASP A 45 15.41 14.30 0.78
C ASP A 45 15.03 15.36 -0.28
N SER A 46 15.93 15.67 -1.22
CA SER A 46 15.79 16.82 -2.14
C SER A 46 14.67 16.68 -3.17
N ASP A 47 14.26 15.43 -3.46
CA ASP A 47 13.20 15.14 -4.44
C ASP A 47 11.79 15.24 -3.83
N PHE A 48 11.69 15.36 -2.50
CA PHE A 48 10.40 15.41 -1.81
C PHE A 48 9.69 16.76 -1.93
N GLY A 49 10.42 17.84 -2.21
CA GLY A 49 9.85 19.20 -2.24
C GLY A 49 8.77 19.41 -3.29
N GLU A 50 8.82 18.68 -4.42
CA GLU A 50 7.81 18.80 -5.49
C GLU A 50 6.47 18.11 -5.15
N VAL A 51 6.50 17.10 -4.28
CA VAL A 51 5.33 16.29 -3.90
C VAL A 51 4.88 16.54 -2.45
N GLU A 52 5.63 17.32 -1.67
CA GLU A 52 5.36 17.59 -0.25
C GLU A 52 3.92 18.08 -0.03
N GLU A 53 3.47 19.08 -0.80
CA GLU A 53 2.11 19.61 -0.68
C GLU A 53 1.06 18.56 -1.04
N GLN A 54 1.34 17.69 -2.03
CA GLN A 54 0.40 16.63 -2.42
C GLN A 54 0.25 15.58 -1.30
N ILE A 55 1.36 15.23 -0.65
CA ILE A 55 1.36 14.29 0.48
C ILE A 55 0.71 14.92 1.71
N HIS A 56 0.96 16.22 1.95
CA HIS A 56 0.29 16.97 3.00
C HIS A 56 -1.24 16.97 2.78
N GLN A 57 -1.70 17.34 1.58
CA GLN A 57 -3.12 17.32 1.23
C GLN A 57 -3.72 15.92 1.35
N LEU A 58 -3.02 14.88 0.88
CA LEU A 58 -3.46 13.49 1.03
C LEU A 58 -3.68 13.12 2.50
N GLY A 59 -2.73 13.49 3.38
CA GLY A 59 -2.82 13.18 4.80
C GLY A 59 -3.95 13.92 5.52
N ILE A 60 -4.18 15.21 5.24
CA ILE A 60 -5.21 15.99 5.95
C ILE A 60 -6.63 15.79 5.41
N THR A 61 -6.77 15.31 4.18
CA THR A 61 -8.06 15.01 3.56
C THR A 61 -8.49 13.56 3.72
N ASP A 62 -7.62 12.73 4.32
CA ASP A 62 -7.92 11.34 4.65
C ASP A 62 -9.14 11.26 5.58
N ASP A 63 -10.15 10.51 5.15
CA ASP A 63 -11.36 10.22 5.91
C ASP A 63 -11.32 8.82 6.56
N GLY A 64 -10.21 8.10 6.37
CA GLY A 64 -10.02 6.74 6.87
C GLY A 64 -10.75 5.68 6.04
N ALA A 65 -11.34 6.05 4.90
CA ALA A 65 -11.92 5.09 3.97
C ALA A 65 -10.83 4.37 3.15
N GLU A 66 -11.26 3.37 2.37
CA GLU A 66 -10.36 2.62 1.50
C GLU A 66 -9.74 3.52 0.42
N MET A 67 -8.40 3.52 0.34
CA MET A 67 -7.66 4.19 -0.71
C MET A 67 -7.06 3.19 -1.70
N PHE A 68 -7.24 3.43 -3.00
CA PHE A 68 -6.61 2.65 -4.05
C PHE A 68 -5.37 3.37 -4.57
N MET A 69 -4.19 2.80 -4.28
CA MET A 69 -2.93 3.26 -4.84
C MET A 69 -2.62 2.53 -6.15
N ILE A 70 -2.44 3.29 -7.23
CA ILE A 70 -2.06 2.78 -8.54
C ILE A 70 -0.58 3.04 -8.75
N ASN A 71 0.20 1.96 -8.83
CA ASN A 71 1.64 2.03 -9.09
C ASN A 71 1.91 1.73 -10.56
N LEU A 72 2.48 2.69 -11.29
CA LEU A 72 3.01 2.48 -12.64
C LEU A 72 4.54 2.42 -12.57
N ASN A 73 5.06 1.21 -12.46
CA ASN A 73 6.50 0.98 -12.32
C ASN A 73 7.14 0.73 -13.69
N ILE A 74 8.22 1.43 -13.98
CA ILE A 74 9.09 1.17 -15.13
C ILE A 74 10.36 0.51 -14.59
N TYR A 75 10.60 -0.73 -14.99
CA TYR A 75 11.73 -1.52 -14.52
C TYR A 75 12.92 -1.36 -15.46
N LYS A 76 14.14 -1.43 -14.89
CA LYS A 76 15.35 -1.61 -15.69
C LYS A 76 15.36 -3.05 -16.22
N GLY A 77 15.36 -3.23 -17.53
CA GLY A 77 15.28 -4.53 -18.21
C GLY A 77 14.72 -4.41 -19.63
N GLU A 78 14.69 -5.52 -20.38
CA GLU A 78 14.05 -5.56 -21.70
C GLU A 78 12.52 -5.68 -21.57
N VAL A 79 11.79 -5.12 -22.56
CA VAL A 79 10.32 -5.23 -22.61
C VAL A 79 9.91 -6.70 -22.70
N GLY A 80 9.18 -7.19 -21.69
CA GLY A 80 8.72 -8.58 -21.60
C GLY A 80 9.49 -9.45 -20.61
N GLU A 81 10.53 -8.93 -19.96
CA GLU A 81 11.11 -9.57 -18.78
C GLU A 81 10.14 -9.50 -17.60
N ASP A 82 10.01 -10.60 -16.86
CA ASP A 82 9.17 -10.64 -15.66
C ASP A 82 9.72 -9.66 -14.61
N PRO A 83 8.98 -8.61 -14.23
CA PRO A 83 9.42 -7.67 -13.20
C PRO A 83 9.67 -8.33 -11.85
N ALA A 84 9.01 -9.47 -11.57
CA ALA A 84 9.25 -10.24 -10.37
C ALA A 84 10.65 -10.88 -10.34
N ALA A 85 11.30 -11.05 -11.50
CA ALA A 85 12.68 -11.52 -11.60
C ALA A 85 13.72 -10.43 -11.32
N ASN A 86 13.32 -9.15 -11.26
CA ASN A 86 14.21 -8.05 -10.93
C ASN A 86 14.56 -8.07 -9.42
N GLU A 87 15.85 -8.25 -9.10
CA GLU A 87 16.34 -8.38 -7.73
C GLU A 87 16.08 -7.14 -6.87
N ASP A 88 16.18 -5.94 -7.44
CA ASP A 88 15.91 -4.67 -6.75
C ASP A 88 14.44 -4.58 -6.34
N TYR A 89 13.53 -4.99 -7.24
CA TYR A 89 12.10 -5.00 -6.95
C TYR A 89 11.73 -6.03 -5.88
N GLN A 90 12.35 -7.22 -5.91
CA GLN A 90 12.17 -8.19 -4.84
C GLN A 90 12.72 -7.68 -3.50
N ALA A 91 13.85 -6.97 -3.50
CA ALA A 91 14.41 -6.38 -2.30
C ALA A 91 13.48 -5.31 -1.70
N TYR A 92 12.95 -4.43 -2.54
CA TYR A 92 11.92 -3.47 -2.16
C TYR A 92 10.69 -4.17 -1.56
N GLY A 93 10.15 -5.17 -2.26
CA GLY A 93 8.97 -5.93 -1.82
C GLY A 93 9.16 -6.62 -0.47
N ARG A 94 10.35 -7.19 -0.20
CA ARG A 94 10.66 -7.82 1.09
C ARG A 94 10.62 -6.84 2.27
N GLY A 95 10.96 -5.57 2.04
CA GLY A 95 10.88 -4.53 3.06
C GLY A 95 9.47 -3.94 3.20
N VAL A 96 8.81 -3.66 2.07
CA VAL A 96 7.56 -2.88 2.05
C VAL A 96 6.31 -3.73 2.27
N LEU A 97 6.23 -4.94 1.71
CA LEU A 97 5.03 -5.77 1.85
C LEU A 97 4.65 -6.07 3.31
N PRO A 98 5.59 -6.41 4.22
CA PRO A 98 5.25 -6.60 5.62
C PRO A 98 4.66 -5.33 6.28
N LEU A 99 5.15 -4.15 5.92
CA LEU A 99 4.65 -2.87 6.44
C LEU A 99 3.23 -2.58 5.94
N LEU A 100 2.95 -2.88 4.66
CA LEU A 100 1.62 -2.78 4.07
C LEU A 100 0.64 -3.77 4.74
N PHE A 101 1.00 -5.06 4.81
CA PHE A 101 0.16 -6.08 5.44
C PHE A 101 -0.08 -5.82 6.94
N SER A 102 0.88 -5.22 7.65
CA SER A 102 0.66 -4.84 9.06
C SER A 102 -0.50 -3.86 9.26
N ARG A 103 -0.90 -3.15 8.18
CA ARG A 103 -1.99 -2.15 8.15
C ARG A 103 -3.12 -2.57 7.20
N ALA A 104 -3.28 -3.87 6.97
CA ALA A 104 -4.27 -4.43 6.04
C ALA A 104 -4.19 -3.93 4.59
N SER A 105 -3.07 -3.32 4.20
CA SER A 105 -2.83 -2.92 2.81
C SER A 105 -2.25 -4.08 2.02
N HIS A 106 -2.82 -4.39 0.86
CA HIS A 106 -2.33 -5.47 -0.01
C HIS A 106 -2.62 -5.22 -1.50
N PRO A 107 -1.79 -5.74 -2.43
CA PRO A 107 -2.09 -5.67 -3.85
C PRO A 107 -3.38 -6.42 -4.17
N ILE A 108 -4.32 -5.75 -4.84
CA ILE A 108 -5.58 -6.37 -5.31
C ILE A 108 -5.54 -6.67 -6.81
N TYR A 109 -4.65 -6.01 -7.55
CA TYR A 109 -4.50 -6.15 -8.98
C TYR A 109 -3.05 -5.92 -9.38
N SER A 110 -2.57 -6.70 -10.36
CA SER A 110 -1.27 -6.53 -10.98
C SER A 110 -1.36 -6.98 -12.43
N SER A 111 -0.70 -6.24 -13.33
CA SER A 111 -0.61 -6.59 -14.74
C SER A 111 0.73 -6.16 -15.30
N GLN A 112 1.09 -6.73 -16.45
CA GLN A 112 2.24 -6.31 -17.24
C GLN A 112 1.73 -5.47 -18.41
N GLY A 113 2.32 -4.29 -18.61
CA GLY A 113 2.03 -3.46 -19.77
C GLY A 113 2.60 -4.10 -21.03
N ILE A 114 1.74 -4.41 -22.00
CA ILE A 114 2.15 -5.03 -23.27
C ILE A 114 2.40 -3.96 -24.34
N GLN A 115 1.56 -2.91 -24.38
CA GLN A 115 1.66 -1.84 -25.36
C GLN A 115 0.89 -0.60 -24.89
N THR A 116 1.44 0.59 -25.16
CA THR A 116 0.73 1.86 -24.98
C THR A 116 -0.13 2.12 -26.21
N LEU A 117 -1.45 2.11 -26.04
CA LEU A 117 -2.40 2.28 -27.15
C LEU A 117 -2.70 3.75 -27.47
N VAL A 118 -2.55 4.66 -26.49
CA VAL A 118 -2.78 6.11 -26.65
C VAL A 118 -1.75 6.86 -25.80
N GLY A 119 -1.01 7.77 -26.43
CA GLY A 119 -0.03 8.65 -25.78
C GLY A 119 1.40 8.47 -26.32
N ASN A 120 1.93 9.49 -26.99
CA ASN A 120 3.38 9.62 -27.17
C ASN A 120 3.96 10.11 -25.84
N CYS A 121 4.48 9.20 -25.01
CA CYS A 121 5.32 9.57 -23.88
C CYS A 121 6.74 9.76 -24.40
N ASN A 122 7.08 10.99 -24.79
CA ASN A 122 8.47 11.39 -24.89
C ASN A 122 9.00 11.53 -23.46
N TYR A 123 9.95 10.68 -23.06
CA TYR A 123 10.79 10.90 -21.88
C TYR A 123 12.01 11.73 -22.28
#